data_AF-A0A158RWW9-F1
#
_entry.id   AF-A0A158RWW9-F1
#
_cell.length_a   1.000
_cell.length_b   1.000
_cell.length_c   1.000
_cell.angle_alpha   90.00
_cell.angle_beta   90.00
_cell.angle_gamma   90.00
#
_symmetry.space_group_name_H-M   'P 1'
#
loop_
_entity.id
_entity.type
_entity.pdbx_description
1 polymer ?
#
loop_
_entity_poly.entity_id
_entity_poly.type
_entity_poly.pdbx_seq_one_letter_code
_entity_poly.pdbx_strand_id
1 'polypeptide(L)'
;MQEIAGRWGWTAAKVMEIGQALYDRHKIITYLRAETRYLPEVLIPAASEIFAALSTFGPWQIGAPGAPNIRKGKQGVFSDAGLGGESHHAIIPNPKTLATLPDTYAALSEDERRLFDEIARLFLQSMSPDYEYDETSVTLPIDEAVYATKGVVSHVEGWRLYRDTSGKEKEDVAELPALEHGAAAEIVTAKLSERTTRAPERLNEGTLVKAMKNAAQFIRDPALKERLKDAKGIGTQATRDSVIAGLKEQGLIMTKGGKLYPTQAGMAVFSILHKVAPSLVDPGTTAVWESRIDGILTGGTTLDAFVSEVAAETERLIGVLRQCEPTAAFGTAAPSEKMIKAVMAVAKRTGTPPPSTFRTDFAACKAFLDAHPAS
;
A
#
# COMPACT_ATOMS: atom_id res chain seq x y z
N MET A 1 0.80 6.07 6.15
CA MET A 1 0.93 5.04 7.21
C MET A 1 1.13 3.64 6.63
N GLN A 2 0.10 2.97 6.08
CA GLN A 2 0.22 1.57 5.62
C GLN A 2 1.36 1.31 4.61
N GLU A 3 1.55 2.19 3.62
CA GLU A 3 2.65 2.08 2.65
C GLU A 3 4.04 2.17 3.31
N ILE A 4 4.20 3.06 4.29
CA ILE A 4 5.47 3.26 5.01
C ILE A 4 5.73 2.08 5.95
N ALA A 5 4.71 1.67 6.71
CA ALA A 5 4.81 0.56 7.66
C ALA A 5 5.07 -0.80 6.97
N GLY A 6 4.71 -0.93 5.69
CA GLY A 6 5.12 -2.09 4.87
C GLY A 6 6.64 -2.26 4.78
N ARG A 7 7.44 -1.19 4.94
CA ARG A 7 8.91 -1.26 5.03
C ARG A 7 9.40 -1.92 6.31
N TRP A 8 8.58 -1.87 7.37
CA TRP A 8 8.86 -2.49 8.66
C TRP A 8 8.28 -3.92 8.76
N GLY A 9 7.73 -4.43 7.66
CA GLY A 9 7.08 -5.75 7.62
C GLY A 9 5.75 -5.81 8.39
N TRP A 10 5.17 -4.68 8.75
CA TRP A 10 3.89 -4.66 9.46
C TRP A 10 2.72 -4.98 8.53
N THR A 11 1.75 -5.71 9.07
CA THR A 11 0.47 -5.96 8.41
C THR A 11 -0.43 -4.72 8.49
N ALA A 12 -1.43 -4.63 7.62
CA ALA A 12 -2.41 -3.54 7.67
C ALA A 12 -3.16 -3.53 9.01
N ALA A 13 -3.49 -4.71 9.54
CA ALA A 13 -4.11 -4.88 10.85
C ALA A 13 -3.26 -4.31 11.99
N LYS A 14 -1.95 -4.60 12.00
CA LYS A 14 -1.02 -4.04 13.00
C LYS A 14 -0.96 -2.51 12.92
N VAL A 15 -0.91 -1.95 11.71
CA VAL A 15 -0.94 -0.49 11.51
C VAL A 15 -2.23 0.12 12.06
N MET A 16 -3.37 -0.53 11.84
CA MET A 16 -4.66 -0.09 12.34
C MET A 16 -4.73 -0.16 13.87
N GLU A 17 -4.25 -1.24 14.47
CA GLU A 17 -4.17 -1.42 15.93
C GLU A 17 -3.34 -0.32 16.58
N ILE A 18 -2.12 -0.08 16.09
CA ILE A 18 -1.23 0.95 16.60
C ILE A 18 -1.83 2.34 16.38
N GLY A 19 -2.36 2.61 15.19
CA GLY A 19 -3.04 3.86 14.89
C GLY A 19 -4.24 4.11 15.81
N GLN A 20 -5.01 3.08 16.13
CA GLN A 20 -6.14 3.17 17.06
C GLN A 20 -5.65 3.46 18.48
N ALA A 21 -4.55 2.85 18.93
CA ALA A 21 -3.93 3.19 20.21
C ALA A 21 -3.46 4.65 20.26
N LEU A 22 -2.79 5.15 19.21
CA LEU A 22 -2.39 6.55 19.12
C LEU A 22 -3.59 7.52 19.18
N TYR A 23 -4.73 7.15 18.57
CA TYR A 23 -5.94 7.96 18.53
C TYR A 23 -6.79 7.89 19.81
N ASP A 24 -7.11 6.69 20.32
CA ASP A 24 -8.05 6.54 21.45
C ASP A 24 -7.35 6.60 22.80
N ARG A 25 -6.24 5.86 22.94
CA ARG A 25 -5.53 5.72 24.22
C ARG A 25 -4.68 6.95 24.49
N HIS A 26 -3.80 7.30 23.55
CA HIS A 26 -2.87 8.42 23.71
C HIS A 26 -3.45 9.76 23.26
N LYS A 27 -4.48 9.74 22.39
CA LYS A 27 -5.09 10.94 21.81
C LYS A 27 -4.08 11.88 21.15
N ILE A 28 -2.97 11.34 20.67
CA ILE A 28 -1.83 12.11 20.16
C ILE A 28 -1.93 12.37 18.65
N ILE A 29 -2.85 11.70 17.96
CA ILE A 29 -3.20 11.94 16.56
C ILE A 29 -4.69 12.23 16.39
N THR A 30 -5.07 12.80 15.25
CA THR A 30 -6.48 12.99 14.85
C THR A 30 -7.07 11.71 14.25
N TYR A 31 -8.37 11.76 13.89
CA TYR A 31 -9.14 10.60 13.46
C TYR A 31 -8.47 9.82 12.31
N LEU A 32 -8.23 8.53 12.55
CA LEU A 32 -7.39 7.65 11.71
C LEU A 32 -8.05 7.21 10.39
N ARG A 33 -9.38 7.35 10.24
CA ARG A 33 -10.13 6.78 9.11
C ARG A 33 -10.59 7.81 8.07
N ALA A 34 -9.83 8.89 7.93
CA ALA A 34 -10.07 9.87 6.86
C ALA A 34 -9.49 9.37 5.52
N GLU A 35 -10.25 9.54 4.43
CA GLU A 35 -9.83 9.19 3.07
C GLU A 35 -9.20 10.36 2.29
N THR A 36 -9.02 11.50 2.94
CA THR A 36 -8.48 12.72 2.33
C THR A 36 -7.05 13.02 2.79
N ARG A 37 -6.32 13.75 1.94
CA ARG A 37 -4.99 14.30 2.24
C ARG A 37 -5.03 15.79 2.62
N TYR A 38 -6.20 16.41 2.56
CA TYR A 38 -6.39 17.84 2.80
C TYR A 38 -6.71 18.11 4.26
N LEU A 39 -6.35 19.30 4.71
CA LEU A 39 -6.80 19.92 5.96
C LEU A 39 -7.78 21.04 5.64
N PRO A 40 -8.79 21.30 6.48
CA PRO A 40 -9.67 22.45 6.32
C PRO A 40 -8.90 23.74 6.64
N GLU A 41 -9.25 24.83 5.96
CA GLU A 41 -8.54 26.11 6.14
C GLU A 41 -8.69 26.67 7.57
N VAL A 42 -9.79 26.35 8.25
CA VAL A 42 -10.02 26.77 9.64
C VAL A 42 -8.98 26.18 10.62
N LEU A 43 -8.30 25.09 10.27
CA LEU A 43 -7.28 24.48 11.12
C LEU A 43 -5.90 25.13 11.01
N ILE A 44 -5.69 26.12 10.14
CA ILE A 44 -4.38 26.76 9.95
C ILE A 44 -3.76 27.29 11.26
N PRO A 45 -4.50 27.98 12.16
CA PRO A 45 -3.91 28.44 13.42
C PRO A 45 -3.40 27.27 14.29
N ALA A 46 -4.25 26.25 14.50
CA ALA A 46 -3.89 25.06 15.28
C ALA A 46 -2.72 24.28 14.63
N ALA A 47 -2.72 24.16 13.30
CA ALA A 47 -1.63 23.53 12.56
C ALA A 47 -0.30 24.29 12.73
N SER A 48 -0.34 25.61 12.79
CA SER A 48 0.85 26.43 13.03
C SER A 48 1.40 26.23 14.45
N GLU A 49 0.53 26.07 15.46
CA GLU A 49 0.93 25.72 16.83
C GLU A 49 1.55 24.32 16.90
N ILE A 50 0.95 23.33 16.22
CA ILE A 50 1.49 21.98 16.12
C ILE A 50 2.89 22.03 15.48
N PHE A 51 3.04 22.76 14.37
CA PHE A 51 4.32 22.89 13.67
C PHE A 51 5.40 23.47 14.60
N ALA A 52 5.09 24.57 15.29
CA ALA A 52 6.00 25.19 16.25
C ALA A 52 6.42 24.21 17.35
N ALA A 53 5.46 23.54 18.00
CA ALA A 53 5.74 22.59 19.07
C ALA A 53 6.63 21.42 18.60
N LEU A 54 6.27 20.77 17.49
CA LEU A 54 7.02 19.63 16.97
C LEU A 54 8.42 20.02 16.49
N SER A 55 8.57 21.17 15.84
CA SER A 55 9.86 21.65 15.32
C SER A 55 10.88 21.96 16.42
N THR A 56 10.42 22.17 17.66
CA THR A 56 11.26 22.36 18.86
C THR A 56 11.39 21.11 19.72
N PHE A 57 10.71 20.02 19.39
CA PHE A 57 10.75 18.79 20.18
C PHE A 57 11.86 17.86 19.67
N GLY A 58 12.73 17.42 20.59
CA GLY A 58 14.02 16.77 20.28
C GLY A 58 14.06 15.78 19.09
N PRO A 59 13.16 14.76 19.01
CA PRO A 59 13.11 13.80 17.90
C PRO A 59 13.00 14.39 16.48
N TRP A 60 12.44 15.60 16.36
CA TRP A 60 12.22 16.28 15.09
C TRP A 60 12.83 17.69 15.06
N GLN A 61 13.60 18.06 16.09
CA GLN A 61 14.24 19.36 16.12
C GLN A 61 15.40 19.39 15.13
N ILE A 62 15.28 20.24 14.11
CA ILE A 62 16.28 20.41 13.06
C ILE A 62 16.62 21.89 12.98
N GLY A 63 17.74 22.29 13.59
CA GLY A 63 18.20 23.67 13.60
C GLY A 63 17.19 24.65 14.21
N ALA A 64 17.21 25.89 13.71
CA ALA A 64 16.23 26.90 14.10
C ALA A 64 14.92 26.66 13.34
N PRO A 65 13.77 26.56 14.02
CA PRO A 65 12.50 26.36 13.36
C PRO A 65 12.17 27.58 12.49
N GLY A 66 12.04 27.37 11.19
CA GLY A 66 11.50 28.38 10.27
C GLY A 66 10.00 28.62 10.54
N ALA A 67 9.43 29.64 9.91
CA ALA A 67 7.99 29.83 9.92
C ALA A 67 7.28 28.73 9.09
N PRO A 68 6.08 28.27 9.48
CA PRO A 68 5.32 27.33 8.68
C PRO A 68 4.95 27.94 7.31
N ASN A 69 5.16 27.18 6.25
CA ASN A 69 4.72 27.54 4.90
C ASN A 69 3.28 27.06 4.67
N ILE A 70 2.33 27.99 4.75
CA ILE A 70 0.90 27.72 4.62
C ILE A 70 0.49 27.75 3.14
N ARG A 71 0.21 26.57 2.58
CA ARG A 71 -0.28 26.41 1.20
C ARG A 71 -1.78 26.18 1.17
N LYS A 72 -2.53 27.10 0.56
CA LYS A 72 -4.00 27.04 0.41
C LYS A 72 -4.45 26.63 -0.99
N GLY A 73 -5.72 26.26 -1.11
CA GLY A 73 -6.38 26.00 -2.40
C GLY A 73 -6.11 24.61 -2.99
N LYS A 74 -6.48 24.38 -4.25
CA LYS A 74 -6.53 23.03 -4.88
C LYS A 74 -5.20 22.25 -4.82
N GLN A 75 -4.07 22.96 -4.87
CA GLN A 75 -2.72 22.41 -4.82
C GLN A 75 -2.08 22.53 -3.42
N GLY A 76 -2.76 23.17 -2.47
CA GLY A 76 -2.30 23.34 -1.10
C GLY A 76 -2.71 22.18 -0.19
N VAL A 77 -2.07 22.11 0.98
CA VAL A 77 -2.44 21.17 2.05
C VAL A 77 -3.76 21.60 2.70
N PHE A 78 -3.98 22.92 2.81
CA PHE A 78 -5.20 23.48 3.38
C PHE A 78 -6.20 23.80 2.27
N SER A 79 -7.28 23.03 2.17
CA SER A 79 -8.28 23.23 1.11
C SER A 79 -9.65 22.67 1.50
N ASP A 80 -10.60 23.56 1.76
CA ASP A 80 -12.00 23.17 1.98
C ASP A 80 -12.62 22.55 0.71
N ALA A 81 -12.26 23.09 -0.46
CA ALA A 81 -12.65 22.50 -1.75
C ALA A 81 -12.04 21.11 -1.96
N GLY A 82 -10.78 20.90 -1.55
CA GLY A 82 -10.11 19.60 -1.62
C GLY A 82 -10.68 18.55 -0.66
N LEU A 83 -11.28 18.98 0.46
CA LEU A 83 -12.04 18.10 1.34
C LEU A 83 -13.35 17.60 0.72
N GLY A 84 -13.96 18.36 -0.20
CA GLY A 84 -15.16 17.91 -0.91
C GLY A 84 -16.36 17.63 -0.01
N GLY A 85 -16.47 18.32 1.14
CA GLY A 85 -17.55 18.12 2.12
C GLY A 85 -17.36 16.91 3.04
N GLU A 86 -16.25 16.18 2.95
CA GLU A 86 -15.89 15.13 3.92
C GLU A 86 -15.76 15.73 5.33
N SER A 87 -16.37 15.09 6.32
CA SER A 87 -16.34 15.55 7.73
C SER A 87 -14.99 15.31 8.42
N HIS A 88 -14.14 14.48 7.81
CA HIS A 88 -12.83 14.10 8.32
C HIS A 88 -11.73 14.65 7.42
N HIS A 89 -10.61 15.02 8.03
CA HIS A 89 -9.44 15.59 7.37
C HIS A 89 -8.22 14.67 7.51
N ALA A 90 -7.11 15.02 6.85
CA ALA A 90 -5.87 14.26 6.95
C ALA A 90 -5.42 14.02 8.40
N ILE A 91 -4.78 12.87 8.64
CA ILE A 91 -4.29 12.47 9.96
C ILE A 91 -3.08 13.31 10.31
N ILE A 92 -3.17 14.04 11.42
CA ILE A 92 -2.11 14.92 11.94
C ILE A 92 -1.96 14.71 13.45
N PRO A 93 -0.86 15.19 14.06
CA PRO A 93 -0.76 15.27 15.50
C PRO A 93 -1.91 16.10 16.10
N ASN A 94 -2.40 15.71 17.27
CA ASN A 94 -3.56 16.35 17.89
C ASN A 94 -3.15 17.63 18.62
N PRO A 95 -3.72 18.81 18.27
CA PRO A 95 -3.37 20.07 18.94
C PRO A 95 -3.70 20.06 20.44
N LYS A 96 -4.67 19.25 20.88
CA LYS A 96 -5.05 19.15 22.30
C LYS A 96 -4.00 18.46 23.18
N THR A 97 -3.02 17.80 22.57
CA THR A 97 -2.02 16.98 23.28
C THR A 97 -0.64 17.64 23.25
N LEU A 98 -0.52 18.86 22.70
CA LEU A 98 0.76 19.57 22.58
C LEU A 98 1.39 19.90 23.94
N ALA A 99 0.58 20.34 24.91
CA ALA A 99 1.06 20.68 26.25
C ALA A 99 1.64 19.48 27.00
N THR A 100 1.17 18.26 26.70
CA THR A 100 1.61 17.01 27.33
C THR A 100 2.44 16.16 26.36
N LEU A 101 2.91 16.74 25.26
CA LEU A 101 3.61 16.02 24.19
C LEU A 101 4.82 15.24 24.71
N PRO A 102 5.72 15.79 25.56
CA PRO A 102 6.88 15.05 26.07
C PRO A 102 6.49 13.78 26.84
N ASP A 103 5.53 13.90 27.76
CA ASP A 103 5.09 12.78 28.60
C ASP A 103 4.33 11.74 27.76
N THR A 104 3.45 12.19 26.87
CA THR A 104 2.68 11.31 26.00
C THR A 104 3.59 10.54 25.06
N TYR A 105 4.60 11.20 24.48
CA TYR A 105 5.59 10.60 23.60
C TYR A 105 6.48 9.58 24.33
N ALA A 106 6.92 9.90 25.55
CA ALA A 106 7.72 9.00 26.38
C ALA A 106 6.95 7.71 26.75
N ALA A 107 5.63 7.81 26.92
CA ALA A 107 4.75 6.69 27.24
C ALA A 107 4.43 5.78 26.03
N LEU A 108 4.76 6.18 24.80
CA LEU A 108 4.55 5.34 23.62
C LEU A 108 5.52 4.15 23.63
N SER A 109 4.99 2.97 23.30
CA SER A 109 5.82 1.81 22.92
C SER A 109 6.68 2.11 21.69
N GLU A 110 7.68 1.27 21.43
CA GLU A 110 8.59 1.44 20.28
C GLU A 110 7.83 1.51 18.95
N ASP A 111 6.88 0.60 18.74
CA ASP A 111 6.06 0.56 17.52
C ASP A 111 5.11 1.78 17.44
N GLU A 112 4.45 2.17 18.54
CA GLU A 112 3.60 3.38 18.57
C GLU A 112 4.42 4.65 18.26
N ARG A 113 5.61 4.76 18.84
CA ARG A 113 6.54 5.86 18.62
C ARG A 113 6.98 5.93 17.17
N ARG A 114 7.37 4.78 16.59
CA ARG A 114 7.81 4.69 15.20
C ARG A 114 6.72 5.14 14.22
N LEU A 115 5.46 4.76 14.45
CA LEU A 115 4.36 5.22 13.61
C LEU A 115 4.07 6.71 13.81
N PHE A 116 4.09 7.19 15.05
CA PHE A 116 3.87 8.60 15.35
C PHE A 116 4.95 9.51 14.76
N ASP A 117 6.22 9.08 14.79
CA ASP A 117 7.35 9.78 14.18
C ASP A 117 7.10 10.05 12.69
N GLU A 118 6.59 9.07 11.95
CA GLU A 118 6.27 9.25 10.53
C GLU A 118 5.11 10.24 10.32
N ILE A 119 4.10 10.21 11.18
CA ILE A 119 2.97 11.16 11.11
C ILE A 119 3.48 12.58 11.38
N ALA A 120 4.30 12.77 12.42
CA ALA A 120 4.90 14.05 12.77
C ALA A 120 5.84 14.57 11.67
N ARG A 121 6.72 13.73 11.13
CA ARG A 121 7.61 14.09 10.02
C ARG A 121 6.85 14.47 8.76
N LEU A 122 5.81 13.72 8.38
CA LEU A 122 5.00 14.06 7.20
C LEU A 122 4.23 15.38 7.41
N PHE A 123 3.73 15.62 8.62
CA PHE A 123 3.09 16.89 8.96
C PHE A 123 4.07 18.06 8.83
N LEU A 124 5.25 17.96 9.43
CA LEU A 124 6.32 18.96 9.32
C LEU A 124 6.72 19.20 7.85
N GLN A 125 6.90 18.13 7.05
CA GLN A 125 7.17 18.23 5.61
C GLN A 125 6.10 19.05 4.88
N SER A 126 4.83 18.78 5.18
CA SER A 126 3.68 19.42 4.50
C SER A 126 3.62 20.94 4.70
N MET A 127 4.19 21.43 5.81
CA MET A 127 4.24 22.84 6.19
C MET A 127 5.66 23.43 6.09
N SER A 128 6.61 22.71 5.50
CA SER A 128 7.98 23.21 5.27
C SER A 128 8.10 23.90 3.91
N PRO A 129 9.13 24.75 3.72
CA PRO A 129 9.52 25.28 2.42
C PRO A 129 9.75 24.19 1.37
N ASP A 130 9.69 24.58 0.10
CA ASP A 130 10.03 23.68 -1.00
C ASP A 130 11.52 23.32 -0.98
N TYR A 131 11.84 22.18 -1.58
CA TYR A 131 13.22 21.82 -1.87
C TYR A 131 13.66 22.58 -3.12
N GLU A 132 14.61 23.50 -2.99
CA GLU A 132 15.10 24.33 -4.10
C GLU A 132 16.50 23.87 -4.50
N TYR A 133 16.69 23.66 -5.80
CA TYR A 133 17.92 23.14 -6.37
C TYR A 133 18.07 23.62 -7.81
N ASP A 134 19.31 23.73 -8.27
CA ASP A 134 19.62 23.92 -9.68
C ASP A 134 19.88 22.55 -10.32
N GLU A 135 19.18 22.24 -11.41
CA GLU A 135 19.47 21.10 -12.27
C GLU A 135 20.25 21.57 -13.51
N THR A 136 21.48 21.09 -13.67
CA THR A 136 22.25 21.25 -14.91
C THR A 136 22.07 20.00 -15.77
N SER A 137 21.45 20.16 -16.94
CA SER A 137 21.35 19.09 -17.95
C SER A 137 22.35 19.33 -19.07
N VAL A 138 23.25 18.36 -19.30
CA VAL A 138 24.28 18.43 -20.34
C VAL A 138 23.97 17.40 -21.42
N THR A 139 24.00 17.83 -22.67
CA THR A 139 23.86 16.96 -23.84
C THR A 139 25.13 17.04 -24.68
N LEU A 140 25.72 15.88 -24.96
CA LEU A 140 27.01 15.74 -25.66
C LEU A 140 26.80 14.89 -26.92
N PRO A 141 26.75 15.51 -28.11
CA PRO A 141 26.79 14.76 -29.36
C PRO A 141 28.21 14.22 -29.57
N ILE A 142 28.35 12.91 -29.73
CA ILE A 142 29.61 12.22 -29.97
C ILE A 142 29.37 11.27 -31.15
N ASP A 143 29.99 11.57 -32.29
CA ASP A 143 29.74 10.91 -33.57
C ASP A 143 28.23 10.83 -33.91
N GLU A 144 27.66 9.62 -34.02
CA GLU A 144 26.24 9.39 -34.32
C GLU A 144 25.34 9.29 -33.08
N ALA A 145 25.92 9.32 -31.87
CA ALA A 145 25.20 9.13 -30.61
C ALA A 145 25.09 10.43 -29.82
N VAL A 146 24.01 10.52 -29.02
CA VAL A 146 23.79 11.63 -28.09
C VAL A 146 23.84 11.10 -26.66
N TYR A 147 24.81 11.59 -25.91
CA TYR A 147 24.96 11.30 -24.48
C TYR A 147 24.34 12.42 -23.66
N ALA A 148 23.77 12.07 -22.51
CA ALA A 148 23.20 13.05 -21.59
C ALA A 148 23.59 12.74 -20.15
N THR A 149 23.82 13.79 -19.38
CA THR A 149 24.00 13.70 -17.92
C THR A 149 23.28 14.85 -17.24
N LYS A 150 22.97 14.65 -15.96
CA LYS A 150 22.33 15.65 -15.12
C LYS A 150 23.12 15.80 -13.82
N GLY A 151 23.28 17.03 -13.39
CA GLY A 151 23.80 17.38 -12.07
C GLY A 151 22.80 18.20 -11.30
N VAL A 152 22.78 18.04 -9.99
CA VAL A 152 21.89 18.77 -9.10
C VAL A 152 22.73 19.42 -8.00
N VAL A 153 22.54 20.71 -7.78
CA VAL A 153 23.12 21.44 -6.66
C VAL A 153 21.98 21.94 -5.78
N SER A 154 21.99 21.52 -4.51
CA SER A 154 20.96 21.89 -3.53
C SER A 154 21.21 23.29 -2.97
N HIS A 155 20.17 24.13 -2.91
CA HIS A 155 20.22 25.46 -2.29
C HIS A 155 19.41 25.51 -1.00
N VAL A 156 18.21 24.90 -1.00
CA VAL A 156 17.31 24.86 0.14
C VAL A 156 16.81 23.43 0.31
N GLU A 157 17.17 22.79 1.42
CA GLU A 157 16.68 21.43 1.72
C GLU A 157 15.16 21.37 1.94
N GLY A 158 14.57 22.44 2.48
CA GLY A 158 13.13 22.58 2.69
C GLY A 158 12.54 21.38 3.43
N TRP A 159 11.45 20.83 2.91
CA TRP A 159 10.79 19.64 3.47
C TRP A 159 11.72 18.41 3.59
N ARG A 160 12.80 18.31 2.80
CA ARG A 160 13.70 17.13 2.86
C ARG A 160 14.41 16.98 4.21
N LEU A 161 14.56 18.07 4.97
CA LEU A 161 15.12 18.03 6.32
C LEU A 161 14.40 17.01 7.22
N TYR A 162 13.08 16.93 7.11
CA TYR A 162 12.26 16.05 7.94
C TYR A 162 12.08 14.64 7.36
N ARG A 163 12.68 14.34 6.21
CA ARG A 163 12.60 13.02 5.59
C ARG A 163 13.45 12.03 6.37
N ASP A 164 12.89 10.86 6.66
CA ASP A 164 13.71 9.75 7.18
C ASP A 164 14.65 9.25 6.07
N THR A 165 15.95 9.42 6.29
CA THR A 165 17.03 8.96 5.41
C THR A 165 17.60 7.62 5.84
N SER A 166 17.14 7.05 6.96
CA SER A 166 17.59 5.74 7.41
C SER A 166 17.16 4.65 6.41
N GLY A 167 18.13 4.00 5.77
CA GLY A 167 17.90 2.86 4.87
C GLY A 167 17.69 3.17 3.38
N LYS A 168 17.93 4.39 2.91
CA LYS A 168 18.10 4.67 1.47
C LYS A 168 19.54 5.05 1.17
N GLU A 169 20.14 4.47 0.13
CA GLU A 169 21.26 5.11 -0.55
C GLU A 169 20.79 6.52 -0.93
N LYS A 170 21.60 7.54 -0.61
CA LYS A 170 21.36 8.89 -1.10
C LYS A 170 21.16 8.76 -2.61
N GLU A 171 20.15 9.44 -3.16
CA GLU A 171 20.13 9.70 -4.59
C GLU A 171 21.35 10.60 -4.85
N ASP A 172 22.51 9.96 -5.08
CA ASP A 172 23.74 10.63 -5.49
C ASP A 172 23.55 11.08 -6.93
N VAL A 173 22.70 12.09 -7.11
CA VAL A 173 22.78 12.92 -8.30
C VAL A 173 24.06 13.72 -8.11
N ALA A 174 25.10 13.32 -8.82
CA ALA A 174 26.40 13.95 -8.71
C ALA A 174 26.29 15.45 -9.05
N GLU A 175 26.94 16.29 -8.26
CA GLU A 175 27.14 17.69 -8.64
C GLU A 175 28.01 17.71 -9.90
N LEU A 176 27.57 18.47 -10.90
CA LEU A 176 28.39 18.73 -12.09
C LEU A 176 29.24 19.98 -11.85
N PRO A 177 30.46 20.03 -12.39
CA PRO A 177 31.23 21.27 -12.38
C PRO A 177 30.52 22.36 -13.19
N ALA A 178 30.91 23.62 -13.01
CA ALA A 178 30.49 24.69 -13.89
C ALA A 178 30.93 24.38 -15.33
N LEU A 179 29.97 24.40 -16.26
CA LEU A 179 30.19 24.09 -17.68
C LEU A 179 29.65 25.24 -18.53
N GLU A 180 30.40 25.63 -19.55
CA GLU A 180 29.95 26.60 -20.55
C GLU A 180 29.42 25.88 -21.79
N HIS A 181 28.35 26.42 -22.38
CA HIS A 181 27.83 25.86 -23.62
C HIS A 181 28.85 26.02 -24.75
N GLY A 182 29.14 24.94 -25.46
CA GLY A 182 30.14 24.91 -26.53
C GLY A 182 31.58 24.69 -26.04
N ALA A 183 31.80 24.51 -24.74
CA ALA A 183 33.11 24.12 -24.22
C ALA A 183 33.58 22.80 -24.85
N ALA A 184 34.85 22.74 -25.22
CA ALA A 184 35.46 21.51 -25.71
C ALA A 184 35.62 20.51 -24.55
N ALA A 185 35.36 19.23 -24.82
CA ALA A 185 35.55 18.15 -23.86
C ALA A 185 36.30 16.99 -24.54
N GLU A 186 37.11 16.28 -23.76
CA GLU A 186 37.86 15.09 -24.21
C GLU A 186 37.33 13.84 -23.51
N ILE A 187 37.14 12.76 -24.27
CA ILE A 187 36.75 11.47 -23.73
C ILE A 187 38.00 10.77 -23.18
N VAL A 188 38.21 10.83 -21.87
CA VAL A 188 39.36 10.20 -21.23
C VAL A 188 39.18 8.69 -21.04
N THR A 189 37.95 8.25 -20.70
CA THR A 189 37.63 6.83 -20.52
C THR A 189 36.22 6.52 -20.99
N ALA A 190 36.03 5.33 -21.56
CA ALA A 190 34.72 4.76 -21.84
C ALA A 190 34.61 3.41 -21.12
N LYS A 191 33.44 3.16 -20.50
CA LYS A 191 33.15 1.90 -19.80
C LYS A 191 31.85 1.33 -20.33
N LEU A 192 31.86 0.04 -20.67
CA LEU A 192 30.64 -0.70 -20.97
C LEU A 192 29.89 -0.96 -19.65
N SER A 193 28.67 -0.43 -19.53
CA SER A 193 27.77 -0.72 -18.41
C SER A 193 26.78 -1.80 -18.83
N GLU A 194 27.05 -3.04 -18.42
CA GLU A 194 26.08 -4.13 -18.54
C GLU A 194 24.97 -3.94 -17.50
N ARG A 195 23.73 -3.91 -17.96
CA ARG A 195 22.54 -3.81 -17.10
C ARG A 195 21.57 -4.92 -17.45
N THR A 196 20.91 -5.44 -16.43
CA THR A 196 19.88 -6.47 -16.56
C THR A 196 18.55 -5.91 -16.11
N THR A 197 17.49 -6.15 -16.88
CA THR A 197 16.13 -5.80 -16.49
C THR A 197 15.75 -6.52 -15.20
N ARG A 198 15.10 -5.82 -14.27
CA ARG A 198 14.55 -6.42 -13.06
C ARG A 198 13.06 -6.65 -13.24
N ALA A 199 12.57 -7.80 -12.76
CA ALA A 199 11.14 -8.06 -12.71
C ALA A 199 10.45 -7.01 -11.80
N PRO A 200 9.16 -6.70 -12.04
CA PRO A 200 8.40 -5.82 -11.16
C PRO A 200 8.46 -6.28 -9.71
N GLU A 201 8.54 -5.33 -8.78
CA GLU A 201 8.51 -5.65 -7.36
C GLU A 201 7.20 -6.33 -6.96
N ARG A 202 7.31 -7.35 -6.11
CA ARG A 202 6.13 -7.95 -5.49
C ARG A 202 5.43 -6.94 -4.58
N LEU A 203 4.11 -7.05 -4.54
CA LEU A 203 3.27 -6.29 -3.63
C LEU A 203 3.52 -6.75 -2.18
N ASN A 204 3.57 -5.80 -1.25
CA ASN A 204 3.22 -6.01 0.16
C ASN A 204 1.76 -5.56 0.39
N GLU A 205 1.26 -5.70 1.62
CA GLU A 205 -0.12 -5.29 1.96
C GLU A 205 -0.40 -3.82 1.67
N GLY A 206 0.50 -2.90 2.06
CA GLY A 206 0.34 -1.47 1.80
C GLY A 206 0.29 -1.13 0.30
N THR A 207 1.16 -1.74 -0.50
CA THR A 207 1.16 -1.56 -1.96
C THR A 207 -0.03 -2.25 -2.64
N LEU A 208 -0.58 -3.34 -2.06
CA LEU A 208 -1.81 -3.96 -2.54
C LEU A 208 -3.02 -3.07 -2.24
N VAL A 209 -3.13 -2.51 -1.04
CA VAL A 209 -4.18 -1.51 -0.72
C VAL A 209 -4.08 -0.30 -1.66
N LYS A 210 -2.88 0.17 -1.95
CA LYS A 210 -2.63 1.23 -2.94
C LYS A 210 -3.08 0.81 -4.34
N ALA A 211 -2.81 -0.43 -4.76
CA ALA A 211 -3.26 -0.95 -6.03
C ALA A 211 -4.79 -1.06 -6.10
N MET A 212 -5.47 -1.46 -5.00
CA MET A 212 -6.93 -1.51 -4.91
C MET A 212 -7.56 -0.11 -5.04
N LYS A 213 -6.99 0.91 -4.37
CA LYS A 213 -7.40 2.32 -4.49
C LYS A 213 -7.23 2.86 -5.92
N ASN A 214 -6.15 2.47 -6.57
CA ASN A 214 -5.80 2.94 -7.92
C ASN A 214 -6.13 1.91 -9.00
N ALA A 215 -7.09 1.02 -8.76
CA ALA A 215 -7.39 -0.10 -9.65
C ALA A 215 -7.78 0.34 -11.08
N ALA A 216 -8.27 1.59 -11.22
CA ALA A 216 -8.54 2.24 -12.50
C ALA A 216 -7.33 2.27 -13.46
N GLN A 217 -6.10 2.22 -12.96
CA GLN A 217 -4.90 2.17 -13.81
C GLN A 217 -4.81 0.87 -14.63
N PHE A 218 -5.49 -0.19 -14.20
CA PHE A 218 -5.52 -1.50 -14.87
C PHE A 218 -6.67 -1.62 -15.88
N ILE A 219 -7.53 -0.61 -15.99
CA ILE A 219 -8.68 -0.59 -16.89
C ILE A 219 -8.31 0.14 -18.18
N ARG A 220 -8.65 -0.47 -19.32
CA ARG A 220 -8.44 0.11 -20.66
C ARG A 220 -9.61 0.98 -21.12
N ASP A 221 -10.84 0.58 -20.79
CA ASP A 221 -12.04 1.33 -21.15
C ASP A 221 -12.08 2.69 -20.41
N PRO A 222 -12.14 3.83 -21.13
CA PRO A 222 -12.11 5.14 -20.50
C PRO A 222 -13.29 5.41 -19.56
N ALA A 223 -14.50 4.94 -19.90
CA ALA A 223 -15.70 5.20 -19.11
C ALA A 223 -15.66 4.41 -17.78
N LEU A 224 -15.30 3.12 -17.84
CA LEU A 224 -15.12 2.30 -16.64
C LEU A 224 -13.97 2.80 -15.77
N LYS A 225 -12.90 3.31 -16.41
CA LYS A 225 -11.76 3.89 -15.71
C LYS A 225 -12.15 5.13 -14.90
N GLU A 226 -12.88 6.07 -15.50
CA GLU A 226 -13.36 7.25 -14.78
C GLU A 226 -14.33 6.85 -13.66
N ARG A 227 -15.31 5.97 -13.92
CA ARG A 227 -16.24 5.55 -12.87
C ARG A 227 -15.54 4.86 -11.70
N LEU A 228 -14.52 4.03 -11.95
CA LEU A 228 -13.78 3.39 -10.85
C LEU A 228 -12.94 4.39 -10.05
N LYS A 229 -12.46 5.48 -10.66
CA LYS A 229 -11.83 6.59 -9.91
C LYS A 229 -12.84 7.26 -8.99
N ASP A 230 -14.06 7.50 -9.48
CA ASP A 230 -15.14 8.09 -8.67
C ASP A 230 -15.55 7.17 -7.52
N ALA A 231 -15.56 5.84 -7.75
CA ALA A 231 -15.75 4.82 -6.70
C ALA A 231 -14.57 4.72 -5.71
N LYS A 232 -13.49 5.51 -5.91
CA LYS A 232 -12.23 5.44 -5.16
C LYS A 232 -11.57 4.05 -5.22
N GLY A 233 -11.74 3.30 -6.30
CA GLY A 233 -11.12 1.98 -6.53
C GLY A 233 -11.99 0.79 -6.09
N ILE A 234 -11.34 -0.33 -5.73
CA ILE A 234 -12.02 -1.55 -5.27
C ILE A 234 -12.09 -1.58 -3.75
N GLY A 235 -13.30 -1.80 -3.23
CA GLY A 235 -13.61 -1.77 -1.80
C GLY A 235 -13.44 -0.38 -1.19
N THR A 236 -13.78 -0.23 0.08
CA THR A 236 -13.65 1.03 0.84
C THR A 236 -12.49 0.95 1.82
N GLN A 237 -12.05 2.06 2.42
CA GLN A 237 -11.02 2.01 3.46
C GLN A 237 -11.34 1.02 4.59
N ALA A 238 -12.61 0.86 4.95
CA ALA A 238 -13.03 -0.05 6.02
C ALA A 238 -12.95 -1.54 5.64
N THR A 239 -12.99 -1.89 4.35
CA THR A 239 -13.10 -3.29 3.91
C THR A 239 -11.84 -3.85 3.25
N ARG A 240 -10.92 -3.02 2.76
CA ARG A 240 -9.71 -3.50 2.07
C ARG A 240 -8.84 -4.38 2.98
N ASP A 241 -8.66 -3.96 4.22
CA ASP A 241 -7.83 -4.70 5.18
C ASP A 241 -8.47 -6.05 5.53
N SER A 242 -9.80 -6.11 5.69
CA SER A 242 -10.50 -7.37 5.98
C SER A 242 -10.54 -8.31 4.77
N VAL A 243 -10.63 -7.79 3.54
CA VAL A 243 -10.51 -8.59 2.32
C VAL A 243 -9.13 -9.25 2.24
N ILE A 244 -8.05 -8.49 2.47
CA ILE A 244 -6.68 -9.05 2.47
C ILE A 244 -6.50 -10.08 3.58
N ALA A 245 -7.06 -9.83 4.77
CA ALA A 245 -7.04 -10.78 5.88
C ALA A 245 -7.80 -12.07 5.52
N GLY A 246 -9.00 -11.96 4.94
CA GLY A 246 -9.81 -13.09 4.50
C GLY A 246 -9.11 -13.95 3.44
N LEU A 247 -8.45 -13.32 2.45
CA LEU A 247 -7.65 -14.05 1.45
C LEU A 247 -6.50 -14.86 2.07
N LYS A 248 -5.92 -14.37 3.17
CA LYS A 248 -4.89 -15.11 3.92
C LYS A 248 -5.48 -16.23 4.76
N GLU A 249 -6.58 -15.97 5.46
CA GLU A 249 -7.29 -16.96 6.28
C GLU A 249 -7.78 -18.14 5.44
N GLN A 250 -8.26 -17.86 4.24
CA GLN A 250 -8.64 -18.86 3.24
C GLN A 250 -7.43 -19.56 2.59
N GLY A 251 -6.20 -19.16 2.93
CA GLY A 251 -4.98 -19.75 2.38
C GLY A 251 -4.76 -19.48 0.90
N LEU A 252 -5.36 -18.42 0.32
CA LEU A 252 -5.22 -18.06 -1.09
C LEU A 252 -3.96 -17.21 -1.34
N ILE A 253 -3.55 -16.44 -0.35
CA ILE A 253 -2.30 -15.67 -0.37
C ILE A 253 -1.51 -15.87 0.92
N MET A 254 -0.19 -15.68 0.87
CA MET A 254 0.71 -15.78 2.01
C MET A 254 1.72 -14.62 2.02
N THR A 255 2.25 -14.29 3.20
CA THR A 255 3.32 -13.30 3.36
C THR A 255 4.65 -14.01 3.57
N LYS A 256 5.68 -13.66 2.77
CA LYS A 256 7.06 -14.14 2.93
C LYS A 256 8.02 -12.95 2.77
N GLY A 257 8.81 -12.66 3.82
CA GLY A 257 9.75 -11.53 3.82
C GLY A 257 9.06 -10.18 3.60
N GLY A 258 7.88 -9.97 4.20
CA GLY A 258 7.09 -8.74 4.02
C GLY A 258 6.41 -8.57 2.66
N LYS A 259 6.56 -9.52 1.73
CA LYS A 259 5.93 -9.50 0.40
C LYS A 259 4.83 -10.57 0.30
N LEU A 260 3.82 -10.30 -0.50
CA LEU A 260 2.68 -11.18 -0.75
C LEU A 260 2.97 -12.15 -1.91
N TYR A 261 2.53 -13.38 -1.73
CA TYR A 261 2.62 -14.46 -2.72
C TYR A 261 1.26 -15.14 -2.83
N PRO A 262 0.77 -15.42 -4.05
CA PRO A 262 -0.36 -16.34 -4.20
C PRO A 262 0.09 -17.75 -3.80
N THR A 263 -0.79 -18.49 -3.14
CA THR A 263 -0.57 -19.92 -2.88
C THR A 263 -0.94 -20.74 -4.11
N GLN A 264 -0.65 -22.04 -4.10
CA GLN A 264 -1.11 -22.94 -5.16
C GLN A 264 -2.65 -22.94 -5.26
N ALA A 265 -3.34 -22.93 -4.12
CA ALA A 265 -4.80 -22.81 -4.06
C ALA A 265 -5.27 -21.48 -4.67
N GLY A 266 -4.67 -20.35 -4.28
CA GLY A 266 -5.00 -19.03 -4.84
C GLY A 266 -4.83 -18.96 -6.35
N MET A 267 -3.72 -19.49 -6.88
CA MET A 267 -3.49 -19.56 -8.33
C MET A 267 -4.51 -20.45 -9.04
N ALA A 268 -4.90 -21.56 -8.42
CA ALA A 268 -5.92 -22.44 -9.00
C ALA A 268 -7.29 -21.77 -9.06
N VAL A 269 -7.74 -21.14 -7.96
CA VAL A 269 -8.99 -20.35 -7.93
C VAL A 269 -8.97 -19.29 -9.02
N PHE A 270 -7.90 -18.50 -9.07
CA PHE A 270 -7.75 -17.46 -10.10
C PHE A 270 -7.82 -18.04 -11.51
N SER A 271 -7.13 -19.16 -11.79
CA SER A 271 -7.11 -19.77 -13.12
C SER A 271 -8.50 -20.29 -13.55
N ILE A 272 -9.25 -20.88 -12.62
CA ILE A 272 -10.62 -21.33 -12.87
C ILE A 272 -11.50 -20.12 -13.17
N LEU A 273 -11.53 -19.13 -12.26
CA LEU A 273 -12.35 -17.93 -12.42
C LEU A 273 -11.99 -17.18 -13.70
N HIS A 274 -10.71 -17.02 -14.00
CA HIS A 274 -10.26 -16.34 -15.21
C HIS A 274 -10.70 -17.07 -16.49
N LYS A 275 -10.82 -18.40 -16.47
CA LYS A 275 -11.29 -19.18 -17.61
C LYS A 275 -12.81 -19.15 -17.76
N VAL A 276 -13.55 -19.23 -16.66
CA VAL A 276 -14.99 -19.57 -16.69
C VAL A 276 -15.89 -18.40 -16.32
N ALA A 277 -15.35 -17.44 -15.58
CA ALA A 277 -16.03 -16.22 -15.17
C ALA A 277 -15.03 -15.04 -15.17
N PRO A 278 -14.46 -14.65 -16.32
CA PRO A 278 -13.41 -13.62 -16.38
C PRO A 278 -13.82 -12.29 -15.74
N SER A 279 -15.12 -11.96 -15.79
CA SER A 279 -15.69 -10.77 -15.14
C SER A 279 -15.46 -10.74 -13.63
N LEU A 280 -15.40 -11.88 -12.93
CA LEU A 280 -15.18 -11.93 -11.47
C LEU A 280 -13.75 -11.58 -11.06
N VAL A 281 -12.80 -11.60 -12.00
CA VAL A 281 -11.39 -11.24 -11.76
C VAL A 281 -10.97 -9.98 -12.50
N ASP A 282 -11.92 -9.31 -13.15
CA ASP A 282 -11.71 -8.04 -13.83
C ASP A 282 -12.07 -6.85 -12.92
N PRO A 283 -11.15 -5.89 -12.69
CA PRO A 283 -11.43 -4.73 -11.84
C PRO A 283 -12.51 -3.80 -12.40
N GLY A 284 -12.74 -3.81 -13.72
CA GLY A 284 -13.78 -3.03 -14.38
C GLY A 284 -15.20 -3.48 -14.00
N THR A 285 -15.37 -4.75 -13.62
CA THR A 285 -16.66 -5.26 -13.12
C THR A 285 -17.13 -4.49 -11.89
N THR A 286 -16.24 -4.09 -10.99
CA THR A 286 -16.60 -3.21 -9.85
C THR A 286 -17.20 -1.88 -10.34
N ALA A 287 -16.63 -1.27 -11.38
CA ALA A 287 -17.16 -0.02 -11.93
C ALA A 287 -18.57 -0.18 -12.51
N VAL A 288 -18.86 -1.33 -13.12
CA VAL A 288 -20.19 -1.67 -13.63
C VAL A 288 -21.20 -1.77 -12.48
N TRP A 289 -20.85 -2.48 -11.40
CA TRP A 289 -21.72 -2.62 -10.22
C TRP A 289 -22.00 -1.29 -9.55
N GLU A 290 -20.96 -0.48 -9.36
CA GLU A 290 -21.04 0.86 -8.78
C GLU A 290 -21.96 1.78 -9.62
N SER A 291 -21.86 1.75 -10.95
CA SER A 291 -22.77 2.49 -11.84
C SER A 291 -24.24 2.08 -11.67
N ARG A 292 -24.50 0.78 -11.44
CA ARG A 292 -25.87 0.26 -11.27
C ARG A 292 -26.47 0.68 -9.93
N ILE A 293 -25.64 0.71 -8.88
CA ILE A 293 -26.05 1.21 -7.57
C ILE A 293 -26.40 2.71 -7.66
N ASP A 294 -25.65 3.50 -8.43
CA ASP A 294 -26.01 4.91 -8.70
C ASP A 294 -27.36 5.04 -9.43
N GLY A 295 -27.65 4.09 -10.32
CA GLY A 295 -28.95 3.99 -10.99
C GLY A 295 -30.11 3.90 -10.00
N ILE A 296 -29.92 3.27 -8.84
CA ILE A 296 -30.93 3.20 -7.78
C ILE A 296 -31.09 4.58 -7.13
N LEU A 297 -29.98 5.26 -6.82
CA LEU A 297 -29.97 6.59 -6.18
C LEU A 297 -30.62 7.66 -7.07
N THR A 298 -30.42 7.54 -8.38
CA THR A 298 -30.94 8.49 -9.38
C THR A 298 -32.34 8.14 -9.89
N GLY A 299 -32.91 7.00 -9.48
CA GLY A 299 -34.21 6.51 -9.92
C GLY A 299 -34.23 5.89 -11.32
N GLY A 300 -33.07 5.63 -11.92
CA GLY A 300 -32.92 4.93 -13.21
C GLY A 300 -33.16 3.41 -13.14
N THR A 301 -33.08 2.80 -11.96
CA THR A 301 -33.49 1.40 -11.70
C THR A 301 -34.06 1.25 -10.29
N THR A 302 -34.75 0.14 -10.02
CA THR A 302 -35.25 -0.18 -8.66
C THR A 302 -34.32 -1.16 -7.97
N LEU A 303 -34.34 -1.15 -6.62
CA LEU A 303 -33.59 -2.13 -5.82
C LEU A 303 -33.99 -3.57 -6.19
N ASP A 304 -35.29 -3.84 -6.37
CA ASP A 304 -35.79 -5.18 -6.72
C ASP A 304 -35.30 -5.64 -8.08
N ALA A 305 -35.27 -4.74 -9.08
CA ALA A 305 -34.73 -5.05 -10.39
C ALA A 305 -33.22 -5.36 -10.32
N PHE A 306 -32.47 -4.54 -9.58
CA PHE A 306 -31.04 -4.76 -9.37
C PHE A 306 -30.75 -6.10 -8.67
N VAL A 307 -31.46 -6.42 -7.58
CA VAL A 307 -31.30 -7.68 -6.86
C VAL A 307 -31.65 -8.88 -7.74
N SER A 308 -32.71 -8.77 -8.54
CA SER A 308 -33.10 -9.83 -9.49
C SER A 308 -32.02 -10.07 -10.54
N GLU A 309 -31.37 -9.01 -11.01
CA GLU A 309 -30.26 -9.11 -11.95
C GLU A 309 -29.01 -9.78 -11.33
N VAL A 310 -28.65 -9.39 -10.09
CA VAL A 310 -27.57 -10.03 -9.34
C VAL A 310 -27.84 -11.53 -9.15
N ALA A 311 -29.07 -11.89 -8.79
CA ALA A 311 -29.48 -13.28 -8.59
C ALA A 311 -29.37 -14.07 -9.90
N ALA A 312 -29.87 -13.55 -11.01
CA ALA A 312 -29.78 -14.19 -12.32
C ALA A 312 -28.33 -14.40 -12.77
N GLU A 313 -27.46 -13.39 -12.60
CA GLU A 313 -26.04 -13.52 -12.92
C GLU A 313 -25.35 -14.55 -12.02
N THR A 314 -25.71 -14.59 -10.73
CA THR A 314 -25.21 -15.57 -9.77
C THR A 314 -25.61 -17.00 -10.17
N GLU A 315 -26.87 -17.22 -10.54
CA GLU A 315 -27.36 -18.52 -11.02
C GLU A 315 -26.63 -18.95 -12.30
N ARG A 316 -26.43 -18.03 -13.24
CA ARG A 316 -25.64 -18.28 -14.46
C ARG A 316 -24.22 -18.72 -14.12
N LEU A 317 -23.55 -18.01 -13.22
CA LEU A 317 -22.19 -18.32 -12.79
C LEU A 317 -22.10 -19.67 -12.07
N ILE A 318 -23.06 -19.98 -11.19
CA ILE A 318 -23.16 -21.30 -10.55
C ILE A 318 -23.33 -22.40 -11.60
N GLY A 319 -24.17 -22.19 -12.61
CA GLY A 319 -24.37 -23.12 -13.71
C GLY A 319 -23.08 -23.43 -14.47
N VAL A 320 -22.31 -22.40 -14.81
CA VAL A 320 -20.99 -22.54 -15.48
C VAL A 320 -20.00 -23.27 -14.58
N LEU A 321 -19.92 -22.91 -13.30
CA LEU A 321 -18.98 -23.53 -12.35
C LEU A 321 -19.28 -25.00 -12.09
N ARG A 322 -20.55 -25.42 -12.09
CA ARG A 322 -20.95 -26.83 -11.95
C ARG A 322 -20.50 -27.71 -13.12
N GLN A 323 -20.29 -27.12 -14.30
CA GLN A 323 -19.79 -27.84 -15.47
C GLN A 323 -18.26 -27.98 -15.48
N CYS A 324 -17.57 -27.32 -14.56
CA CYS A 324 -16.13 -27.40 -14.44
C CYS A 324 -15.74 -28.69 -13.71
N GLU A 325 -14.75 -29.42 -14.23
CA GLU A 325 -14.21 -30.56 -13.51
C GLU A 325 -13.58 -30.11 -12.18
N PRO A 326 -13.76 -30.89 -11.09
CA PRO A 326 -13.14 -30.60 -9.80
C PRO A 326 -11.63 -30.47 -9.98
N THR A 327 -11.10 -29.27 -9.77
CA THR A 327 -9.67 -29.06 -9.90
C THR A 327 -9.01 -29.58 -8.63
N ALA A 328 -8.11 -30.57 -8.76
CA ALA A 328 -7.37 -31.19 -7.65
C ALA A 328 -6.47 -30.22 -6.84
N ALA A 329 -6.50 -28.93 -7.14
CA ALA A 329 -5.67 -27.89 -6.57
C ALA A 329 -6.31 -27.14 -5.38
N PHE A 330 -7.59 -27.40 -5.09
CA PHE A 330 -8.12 -27.14 -3.76
C PHE A 330 -7.58 -28.24 -2.85
N GLY A 331 -6.39 -28.02 -2.30
CA GLY A 331 -5.93 -28.80 -1.15
C GLY A 331 -7.09 -28.86 -0.16
N THR A 332 -7.43 -30.07 0.27
CA THR A 332 -8.47 -30.21 1.30
C THR A 332 -8.02 -29.47 2.56
N ALA A 333 -8.98 -29.07 3.40
CA ALA A 333 -8.79 -28.25 4.62
C ALA A 333 -7.43 -28.46 5.30
N ALA A 334 -6.82 -27.42 5.86
CA ALA A 334 -5.50 -27.59 6.51
C ALA A 334 -5.55 -28.72 7.57
N PRO A 335 -4.58 -29.66 7.56
CA PRO A 335 -4.55 -30.75 8.52
C PRO A 335 -4.35 -30.20 9.94
N SER A 336 -5.07 -30.77 10.92
CA SER A 336 -4.90 -30.39 12.32
C SER A 336 -3.47 -30.64 12.82
N GLU A 337 -3.02 -29.90 13.85
CA GLU A 337 -1.70 -30.14 14.46
C GLU A 337 -1.50 -31.60 14.89
N LYS A 338 -2.56 -32.26 15.36
CA LYS A 338 -2.53 -33.68 15.72
C LYS A 338 -2.23 -34.56 14.51
N MET A 339 -2.87 -34.28 13.37
CA MET A 339 -2.64 -35.02 12.13
C MET A 339 -1.22 -34.79 11.58
N ILE A 340 -0.70 -33.56 11.63
CA ILE A 340 0.68 -33.26 11.23
C ILE A 340 1.68 -34.03 12.10
N LYS A 341 1.46 -34.06 13.43
CA LYS A 341 2.29 -34.86 14.36
C LYS A 341 2.21 -36.36 14.04
N ALA A 342 1.03 -36.88 13.71
CA ALA A 342 0.85 -38.28 13.32
C ALA A 342 1.62 -38.63 12.03
N VAL A 343 1.53 -37.78 11.00
CA VAL A 343 2.26 -37.97 9.73
C VAL A 343 3.78 -37.98 9.97
N MET A 344 4.30 -37.05 10.78
CA MET A 344 5.73 -37.02 11.10
C MET A 344 6.19 -38.24 11.91
N ALA A 345 5.36 -38.72 12.84
CA ALA A 345 5.66 -39.93 13.61
C ALA A 345 5.70 -41.18 12.72
N VAL A 346 4.74 -41.31 11.80
CA VAL A 346 4.69 -42.42 10.83
C VAL A 346 5.86 -42.35 9.85
N ALA A 347 6.20 -41.17 9.33
CA ALA A 347 7.36 -40.98 8.45
C ALA A 347 8.68 -41.39 9.12
N LYS A 348 8.86 -41.01 10.39
CA LYS A 348 10.04 -41.40 11.18
C LYS A 348 10.10 -42.91 11.43
N ARG A 349 8.94 -43.56 11.66
CA ARG A 349 8.85 -45.00 11.92
C ARG A 349 9.08 -45.85 10.66
N THR A 350 8.54 -45.41 9.54
CA THR A 350 8.55 -46.16 8.27
C THR A 350 9.74 -45.84 7.38
N GLY A 351 10.50 -44.79 7.70
CA GLY A 351 11.58 -44.29 6.85
C GLY A 351 11.09 -43.65 5.54
N THR A 352 9.77 -43.51 5.36
CA THR A 352 9.16 -42.95 4.15
C THR A 352 8.95 -41.44 4.35
N PRO A 353 9.44 -40.57 3.46
CA PRO A 353 9.28 -39.13 3.60
C PRO A 353 7.80 -38.72 3.52
N PRO A 354 7.35 -37.75 4.33
CA PRO A 354 5.98 -37.27 4.25
C PRO A 354 5.73 -36.54 2.92
N PRO A 355 4.47 -36.48 2.44
CA PRO A 355 4.14 -35.73 1.23
C PRO A 355 4.56 -34.26 1.39
N SER A 356 5.04 -33.63 0.32
CA SER A 356 5.53 -32.23 0.36
C SER A 356 4.48 -31.22 0.82
N THR A 357 3.20 -31.58 0.72
CA THR A 357 2.03 -30.79 1.11
C THR A 357 1.48 -31.13 2.51
N PHE A 358 2.18 -31.93 3.32
CA PHE A 358 1.66 -32.45 4.61
C PHE A 358 1.29 -31.39 5.67
N ARG A 359 1.68 -30.13 5.47
CA ARG A 359 1.31 -29.01 6.36
C ARG A 359 0.08 -28.24 5.89
N THR A 360 -0.38 -28.49 4.66
CA THR A 360 -1.37 -27.65 3.98
C THR A 360 -2.50 -28.44 3.33
N ASP A 361 -2.41 -29.77 3.27
CA ASP A 361 -3.40 -30.62 2.60
C ASP A 361 -3.79 -31.83 3.48
N PHE A 362 -5.02 -31.81 4.00
CA PHE A 362 -5.54 -32.88 4.84
C PHE A 362 -5.67 -34.24 4.14
N ALA A 363 -6.00 -34.25 2.86
CA ALA A 363 -6.20 -35.45 2.08
C ALA A 363 -4.86 -36.11 1.78
N ALA A 364 -3.83 -35.32 1.49
CA ALA A 364 -2.47 -35.83 1.39
C ALA A 364 -2.00 -36.47 2.72
N CYS A 365 -2.29 -35.82 3.86
CA CYS A 365 -2.01 -36.39 5.18
C CYS A 365 -2.79 -37.67 5.45
N LYS A 366 -4.09 -37.68 5.16
CA LYS A 366 -4.98 -38.83 5.38
C LYS A 366 -4.57 -40.01 4.50
N ALA A 367 -4.31 -39.79 3.22
CA ALA A 367 -3.83 -40.83 2.31
C ALA A 367 -2.48 -41.42 2.76
N PHE A 368 -1.56 -40.57 3.23
CA PHE A 368 -0.27 -41.04 3.76
C PHE A 368 -0.45 -41.91 5.02
N LEU A 369 -1.33 -41.53 5.93
CA LEU A 369 -1.63 -42.29 7.15
C LEU A 369 -2.38 -43.60 6.84
N ASP A 370 -3.34 -43.58 5.92
CA ASP A 370 -4.12 -44.75 5.50
C ASP A 370 -3.22 -45.79 4.80
N ALA A 371 -2.21 -45.35 4.05
CA ALA A 371 -1.21 -46.22 3.41
C ALA A 371 -0.19 -46.81 4.41
N HIS A 372 -0.09 -46.26 5.62
CA HIS A 372 0.88 -46.66 6.64
C HIS A 372 0.21 -46.82 8.02
N PRO A 373 -0.74 -47.75 8.18
CA PRO A 373 -1.51 -47.91 9.40
C PRO A 373 -0.61 -48.16 10.62
N ALA A 374 -1.09 -47.77 11.80
CA ALA A 374 -0.42 -48.09 13.04
C ALA A 374 -0.55 -49.61 13.29
N SER A 375 0.57 -50.33 13.22
CA SER A 375 0.71 -51.65 13.84
C SER A 375 0.66 -51.58 15.35
#